data_AF-A0A7X8DIS3-F1
#
_entry.id   AF-A0A7X8DIS3-F1
#
_cell.length_a   1.000
_cell.length_b   1.000
_cell.length_c   1.000
_cell.angle_alpha   90.00
_cell.angle_beta   90.00
_cell.angle_gamma   90.00
#
_symmetry.space_group_name_H-M   'P 1'
#
loop_
_entity.id
_entity.type
_entity.pdbx_description
1 polymer ?
#
loop_
_entity_poly.entity_id
_entity_poly.type
_entity_poly.pdbx_seq_one_letter_code
_entity_poly.pdbx_strand_id
1 'polypeptide(L)'
;MEPCTGGQTPAVIWEISTDEERVLDRYEGFPKHYRKENIVVDLDGSPVSTTAYIMTKWKKTEDSRAQLAPDEKYLAHIRQGYLENGFTETLPV
;
A
#
# COMPACT_ATOMS: atom_id res chain seq x y z
N MET A 1 1.99 -2.58 -5.54
CA MET A 1 1.34 -3.90 -5.59
C MET A 1 1.10 -4.27 -7.04
N GLU A 2 1.18 -5.55 -7.37
CA GLU A 2 0.84 -6.12 -8.69
C GLU A 2 -0.02 -7.36 -8.46
N PRO A 3 -0.96 -7.68 -9.37
CA PRO A 3 -1.75 -8.91 -9.27
C PRO A 3 -0.83 -10.14 -9.27
N CYS A 4 -1.01 -11.01 -8.28
CA CYS A 4 -0.27 -12.25 -8.14
C CYS A 4 -1.21 -13.35 -7.65
N THR A 5 -1.49 -14.35 -8.49
CA THR A 5 -2.37 -15.46 -8.13
C THR A 5 -1.81 -16.23 -6.94
N GLY A 6 -2.58 -16.33 -5.86
CA GLY A 6 -2.16 -16.97 -4.60
C GLY A 6 -1.24 -16.11 -3.74
N GLY A 7 -0.83 -14.93 -4.21
CA GLY A 7 -0.06 -13.96 -3.43
C GLY A 7 -0.95 -13.30 -2.38
N GLN A 8 -0.40 -13.13 -1.17
CA GLN A 8 -1.07 -12.44 -0.08
C GLN A 8 -0.15 -11.35 0.48
N THR A 9 -0.73 -10.24 0.91
CA THR A 9 0.03 -9.16 1.55
C THR A 9 -0.82 -8.62 2.70
N PRO A 10 -0.37 -8.77 3.96
CA PRO A 10 -1.04 -8.15 5.09
C PRO A 10 -1.02 -6.62 4.95
N ALA A 11 -2.12 -5.97 5.33
CA ALA A 11 -2.27 -4.53 5.26
C ALA A 11 -3.09 -4.01 6.43
N VAL A 12 -2.86 -2.75 6.82
CA VAL A 12 -3.70 -2.03 7.78
C VAL A 12 -4.77 -1.27 7.01
N ILE A 13 -6.02 -1.37 7.48
CA ILE A 13 -7.13 -0.58 6.96
C ILE A 13 -7.35 0.62 7.87
N TRP A 14 -7.33 1.81 7.28
CA TRP A 14 -7.61 3.07 7.97
C TRP A 14 -8.92 3.65 7.49
N GLU A 15 -9.74 4.14 8.42
CA GLU A 15 -10.86 5.02 8.12
C GLU A 15 -10.35 6.46 8.12
N ILE A 16 -10.58 7.18 7.02
CA ILE A 16 -10.13 8.56 6.84
C ILE A 16 -11.25 9.42 6.28
N SER A 17 -11.18 10.72 6.56
CA SER A 17 -12.06 11.73 5.97
C SER A 17 -11.65 12.09 4.54
N THR A 18 -12.57 12.72 3.81
CA THR A 18 -12.30 13.23 2.45
C THR A 18 -11.18 14.28 2.42
N ASP A 19 -11.01 15.06 3.49
CA ASP A 19 -9.93 16.06 3.54
C ASP A 19 -8.57 15.41 3.75
N GLU A 20 -8.49 14.38 4.58
CA GLU A 20 -7.27 13.56 4.73
C GLU A 20 -6.93 12.84 3.42
N GLU A 21 -7.93 12.33 2.70
CA GLU A 21 -7.72 11.74 1.38
C GLU A 21 -7.10 12.73 0.39
N ARG A 22 -7.53 14.00 0.39
CA ARG A 22 -6.93 15.05 -0.45
C ARG A 22 -5.48 15.34 -0.09
N VAL A 23 -5.11 15.23 1.19
CA VAL A 23 -3.71 15.34 1.63
C VAL A 23 -2.91 14.14 1.12
N LEU A 24 -3.47 12.92 1.23
CA LEU A 24 -2.86 11.71 0.69
C LEU A 24 -2.68 11.78 -0.83
N ASP A 25 -3.67 12.25 -1.59
CA ASP A 25 -3.57 12.42 -3.05
C ASP A 25 -2.32 13.26 -3.42
N ARG A 26 -2.06 14.34 -2.65
CA ARG A 26 -0.87 15.18 -2.85
C ARG A 26 0.41 14.45 -2.47
N TYR A 27 0.43 13.77 -1.34
CA TYR A 27 1.60 13.04 -0.84
C TYR A 27 2.01 11.89 -1.77
N GLU A 28 1.02 11.15 -2.27
CA GLU A 28 1.19 10.03 -3.21
C GLU A 28 1.46 10.51 -4.65
N GLY A 29 1.31 11.80 -4.94
CA GLY A 29 1.48 12.35 -6.29
C GLY A 29 0.42 11.86 -7.28
N PHE A 30 -0.80 11.65 -6.81
CA PHE A 30 -1.95 11.28 -7.63
C PHE A 30 -2.29 12.38 -8.66
N PRO A 31 -2.70 12.03 -9.90
CA PRO A 31 -2.79 10.68 -10.47
C PRO A 31 -1.51 10.19 -11.16
N LYS A 32 -0.44 10.99 -11.15
CA LYS A 32 0.72 10.74 -12.01
C LYS A 32 1.60 9.61 -11.47
N HIS A 33 1.97 9.66 -10.19
CA HIS A 33 2.89 8.70 -9.59
C HIS A 33 2.16 7.42 -9.18
N TYR A 34 1.03 7.58 -8.51
CA TYR A 34 0.15 6.50 -8.09
C TYR A 34 -1.29 6.81 -8.53
N ARG A 35 -2.04 5.76 -8.86
CA ARG A 35 -3.48 5.82 -9.13
C ARG A 35 -4.24 5.24 -7.95
N LYS A 36 -5.48 5.68 -7.75
CA LYS A 36 -6.40 5.07 -6.79
C LYS A 36 -7.08 3.86 -7.42
N GLU A 37 -7.16 2.78 -6.66
CA GLU A 37 -7.81 1.54 -7.08
C GLU A 37 -8.68 1.03 -5.94
N ASN A 38 -9.96 0.78 -6.23
CA ASN A 38 -10.84 0.14 -5.27
C ASN A 38 -10.55 -1.35 -5.25
N ILE A 39 -10.19 -1.87 -4.08
CA ILE A 39 -9.86 -3.26 -3.84
C ILE A 39 -10.81 -3.84 -2.81
N VAL A 40 -11.02 -5.15 -2.87
CA VAL A 40 -11.72 -5.90 -1.84
C VAL A 40 -10.69 -6.61 -1.00
N VAL A 41 -10.75 -6.42 0.31
CA VAL A 41 -9.88 -7.07 1.29
C VAL A 41 -10.71 -7.93 2.22
N ASP A 42 -10.12 -9.00 2.75
CA ASP A 42 -10.71 -9.75 3.86
C ASP A 42 -10.31 -9.04 5.17
N LEU A 43 -11.31 -8.57 5.91
CA LEU A 43 -11.16 -7.99 7.24
C LEU A 43 -11.94 -8.87 8.21
N ASP A 44 -11.22 -9.65 9.01
CA ASP A 44 -11.79 -10.59 9.98
C ASP A 44 -12.85 -11.53 9.37
N GLY A 45 -12.57 -12.09 8.19
CA GLY A 45 -13.47 -12.99 7.47
C GLY A 45 -14.61 -12.29 6.72
N SER A 46 -14.62 -10.95 6.69
CA SER A 46 -15.62 -10.16 5.99
C SER A 46 -15.00 -9.40 4.82
N PRO A 47 -15.57 -9.48 3.61
CA PRO A 47 -15.08 -8.71 2.46
C PRO A 47 -15.45 -7.24 2.62
N VAL A 48 -14.44 -6.36 2.61
CA VAL A 48 -14.59 -4.91 2.70
C VAL A 48 -14.01 -4.26 1.45
N SER A 49 -14.77 -3.35 0.82
CA SER A 49 -14.26 -2.50 -0.26
C SER A 49 -13.49 -1.33 0.33
N THR A 50 -12.26 -1.12 -0.12
CA THR A 50 -11.39 -0.02 0.31
C THR A 50 -10.61 0.53 -0.89
N THR A 51 -9.89 1.64 -0.69
CA THR A 51 -9.09 2.27 -1.73
C THR A 51 -7.60 2.14 -1.40
N ALA A 52 -6.81 1.75 -2.40
CA ALA A 52 -5.35 1.70 -2.31
C ALA A 52 -4.69 2.54 -3.41
N TYR A 53 -3.50 3.06 -3.13
CA TYR A 53 -2.66 3.74 -4.10
C TYR A 53 -1.72 2.74 -4.79
N ILE A 54 -1.88 2.58 -6.10
CA ILE A 54 -1.11 1.65 -6.91
C ILE A 54 -0.19 2.42 -7.85
N MET A 55 1.10 2.08 -7.83
CA MET A 55 2.10 2.75 -8.67
C MET A 55 1.69 2.67 -10.15
N THR A 56 1.74 3.80 -10.85
CA THR A 56 1.42 3.85 -12.28
C THR A 56 2.56 3.29 -13.13
N LYS A 57 2.25 2.88 -14.36
CA LYS A 57 3.27 2.51 -15.34
C LYS A 57 4.26 3.65 -15.59
N TRP A 58 3.75 4.89 -15.68
CA TRP A 58 4.58 6.09 -15.86
C TRP A 58 5.65 6.20 -14.76
N LYS A 59 5.26 6.02 -13.49
CA LYS A 59 6.21 6.10 -12.37
C LYS A 59 7.27 4.99 -12.44
N LYS A 60 6.91 3.79 -12.87
CA LYS A 60 7.85 2.66 -13.01
C LYS A 60 8.85 2.85 -14.15
N THR A 61 8.42 3.43 -15.27
CA THR A 61 9.27 3.56 -16.47
C THR A 61 10.09 4.84 -16.47
N GLU A 62 9.50 5.96 -16.05
CA GLU A 62 10.11 7.29 -16.18
C GLU A 62 10.90 7.73 -14.94
N ASP A 63 10.64 7.14 -13.77
CA ASP A 63 11.46 7.38 -12.58
C ASP A 63 12.41 6.21 -12.37
N SER A 64 13.69 6.41 -12.71
CA SER A 64 14.72 5.38 -12.53
C SER A 64 14.88 4.92 -11.09
N ARG A 65 14.48 5.73 -10.10
CA ARG A 65 14.49 5.33 -8.68
C ARG A 65 13.41 4.30 -8.35
N ALA A 66 12.31 4.26 -9.10
CA ALA A 66 11.24 3.30 -8.88
C ALA A 66 11.68 1.85 -9.20
N GLN A 67 12.80 1.67 -9.89
CA GLN A 67 13.39 0.36 -10.18
C GLN A 67 14.45 -0.08 -9.16
N LEU A 68 14.84 0.82 -8.24
CA LEU A 68 15.81 0.49 -7.20
C LEU A 68 15.14 -0.25 -6.06
N ALA A 69 15.89 -1.15 -5.42
CA ALA A 69 15.47 -1.70 -4.15
C ALA A 69 15.26 -0.56 -3.13
N PRO A 70 14.23 -0.62 -2.27
CA PRO A 70 14.06 0.35 -1.21
C PRO A 70 15.27 0.34 -0.28
N ASP A 71 15.61 1.49 0.28
CA ASP A 71 16.67 1.55 1.28
C ASP A 71 16.25 0.89 2.59
N GLU A 72 17.24 0.50 3.41
CA GLU A 72 16.99 -0.21 4.67
C GLU A 72 16.19 0.64 5.66
N LYS A 73 16.28 1.97 5.58
CA LYS A 73 15.55 2.88 6.46
C LYS A 73 14.05 2.84 6.14
N TYR A 74 13.69 2.85 4.87
CA TYR A 74 12.32 2.69 4.40
C TYR A 74 11.76 1.33 4.80
N LEU A 75 12.53 0.26 4.63
CA LEU A 75 12.14 -1.09 5.07
C LEU A 75 11.95 -1.16 6.59
N ALA A 76 12.83 -0.53 7.37
CA ALA A 76 12.70 -0.47 8.82
C ALA A 76 11.42 0.26 9.26
N HIS A 77 11.04 1.34 8.58
CA HIS A 77 9.76 2.03 8.86
C HIS A 77 8.54 1.14 8.56
N ILE A 78 8.56 0.38 7.46
CA ILE A 78 7.48 -0.60 7.17
C ILE A 78 7.42 -1.67 8.25
N ARG A 79 8.56 -2.28 8.61
CA ARG A 79 8.61 -3.31 9.66
C ARG A 79 8.09 -2.78 10.99
N GLN A 80 8.49 -1.57 11.38
CA GLN A 80 8.01 -0.94 12.59
C GLN A 80 6.48 -0.75 12.56
N GLY A 81 5.94 -0.21 11.45
CA GLY A 81 4.49 -0.05 11.30
C GLY A 81 3.74 -1.38 11.33
N TYR A 82 4.32 -2.45 10.80
CA TYR A 82 3.75 -3.80 10.87
C TYR A 82 3.67 -4.28 12.32
N LEU A 83 4.76 -4.17 13.07
CA LEU A 83 4.83 -4.55 14.48
C LEU A 83 3.84 -3.75 15.36
N GLU A 84 3.76 -2.43 15.14
CA GLU A 84 2.83 -1.54 15.86
C GLU A 84 1.36 -1.89 15.63
N ASN A 85 1.04 -2.51 14.49
CA ASN A 85 -0.32 -2.93 14.13
C ASN A 85 -0.54 -4.45 14.32
N GLY A 86 0.33 -5.12 15.08
CA GLY A 86 0.14 -6.52 15.48
C GLY A 86 0.52 -7.55 14.42
N PHE A 87 1.16 -7.16 13.32
CA PHE A 87 1.71 -8.11 12.36
C PHE A 87 3.03 -8.69 12.88
N THR A 88 3.13 -10.01 12.84
CA THR A 88 4.36 -10.76 13.10
C THR A 88 5.03 -11.19 11.79
N GLU A 89 6.32 -11.55 11.82
CA GLU A 89 7.04 -12.05 10.64
C GLU A 89 6.48 -13.36 10.06
N THR A 90 5.55 -14.01 10.76
CA THR A 90 4.80 -15.18 10.28
C THR A 90 3.40 -14.78 9.83
N LEU A 91 3.02 -15.19 8.61
CA LEU A 91 1.61 -15.20 8.20
C LEU A 91 0.84 -16.13 9.18
N PRO A 92 -0.38 -15.77 9.60
CA PRO A 92 -1.19 -16.67 10.41
C PRO A 92 -1.40 -18.00 9.66
N VAL A 93 -1.20 -19.10 10.38
CA VAL A 93 -1.32 -20.49 9.90
C VAL A 93 -2.78 -20.86 9.66
#